data_AF-A0A927MP49-F1
#
_entry.id   AF-A0A927MP49-F1
#
_cell.length_a   1.000
_cell.length_b   1.000
_cell.length_c   1.000
_cell.angle_alpha   90.00
_cell.angle_beta   90.00
_cell.angle_gamma   90.00
#
_symmetry.space_group_name_H-M   'P 1'
#
loop_
_entity.id
_entity.type
_entity.pdbx_description
1 polymer ?
#
loop_
_entity_poly.entity_id
_entity_poly.type
_entity_poly.pdbx_seq_one_letter_code
_entity_poly.pdbx_strand_id
1 'polypeptide(L)'
;MNLHVVIGDNRYTQQLLDRLNEKDNGIIVIADPKYKGIKRGDGVTYVCMSYVKEVADLHEKIYVYTCTFEGKEFKRWRKRRAQ
;
A
#
# COMPACT_ATOMS: atom_id res chain seq x y z
N MET A 1 15.58 -0.25 -6.44
CA MET A 1 14.77 -0.93 -5.42
C MET A 1 13.47 -0.16 -5.30
N ASN A 2 12.32 -0.81 -5.51
CA ASN A 2 11.04 -0.12 -5.54
C ASN A 2 10.44 -0.07 -4.12
N LEU A 3 9.94 1.10 -3.73
CA LEU A 3 9.27 1.32 -2.45
C LEU A 3 7.80 1.63 -2.72
N HIS A 4 6.91 0.77 -2.23
CA HIS A 4 5.46 0.94 -2.31
C HIS A 4 4.95 1.44 -0.97
N VAL A 5 4.36 2.64 -0.95
CA VAL A 5 3.77 3.23 0.25
C VAL A 5 2.26 3.22 0.10
N VAL A 6 1.56 2.43 0.92
CA VAL A 6 0.10 2.33 0.97
C VAL A 6 -0.41 3.20 2.12
N ILE A 7 -1.21 4.21 1.81
CA ILE A 7 -1.82 5.11 2.80
C ILE A 7 -3.24 4.62 3.08
N GLY A 8 -3.50 4.38 4.37
CA GLY A 8 -4.77 3.86 4.88
C GLY A 8 -4.80 2.33 4.88
N ASP A 9 -4.88 1.74 6.07
CA ASP A 9 -5.10 0.30 6.23
C ASP A 9 -6.59 0.01 6.45
N ASN A 10 -7.22 -0.53 5.43
CA ASN A 10 -8.63 -0.87 5.41
C ASN A 10 -8.87 -2.28 4.86
N ARG A 11 -10.14 -2.68 4.74
CA ARG A 11 -10.54 -4.02 4.29
C ARG A 11 -10.02 -4.41 2.88
N TYR A 12 -9.52 -3.46 2.09
CA TYR A 12 -9.01 -3.69 0.75
C TYR A 12 -7.49 -3.71 0.68
N THR A 13 -6.80 -3.31 1.74
CA THR A 13 -5.33 -3.23 1.79
C THR A 13 -4.69 -4.59 1.49
N GLN A 14 -5.25 -5.68 2.04
CA GLN A 14 -4.76 -7.03 1.74
C GLN A 14 -4.80 -7.37 0.24
N GLN A 15 -5.88 -7.03 -0.47
CA GLN A 15 -5.99 -7.29 -1.91
C GLN A 15 -4.98 -6.47 -2.73
N LEU A 16 -4.59 -5.29 -2.23
CA LEU A 16 -3.54 -4.48 -2.86
C LEU A 16 -2.16 -5.10 -2.61
N LEU A 17 -1.89 -5.56 -1.38
CA LEU A 17 -0.64 -6.25 -1.03
C LEU A 17 -0.42 -7.49 -1.90
N ASP A 18 -1.44 -8.34 -2.06
CA ASP A 18 -1.34 -9.56 -2.86
C ASP A 18 -0.95 -9.22 -4.31
N ARG A 19 -1.55 -8.16 -4.90
CA ARG A 19 -1.20 -7.70 -6.25
C ARG A 19 0.19 -7.08 -6.37
N LEU A 20 0.66 -6.40 -5.33
CA LEU A 20 1.99 -5.82 -5.31
C LEU A 20 3.03 -6.93 -5.25
N ASN A 21 2.84 -7.91 -4.35
CA ASN A 21 3.70 -9.09 -4.21
C ASN A 21 3.75 -9.94 -5.50
N GLU A 22 2.64 -10.07 -6.24
CA GLU A 22 2.61 -10.79 -7.52
C GLU A 22 3.39 -10.08 -8.65
N LYS A 23 3.51 -8.76 -8.60
CA LYS A 23 4.06 -7.95 -9.70
C LYS A 23 5.49 -7.49 -9.49
N ASP A 24 5.89 -7.26 -8.24
CA ASP A 24 7.15 -6.63 -7.91
C ASP A 24 7.66 -7.12 -6.55
N ASN A 25 8.97 -7.30 -6.44
CA ASN A 25 9.63 -7.76 -5.21
C ASN A 25 10.14 -6.54 -4.40
N GLY A 26 9.33 -5.49 -4.35
CA GLY A 26 9.63 -4.22 -3.70
C GLY A 26 9.36 -4.22 -2.19
N ILE A 27 9.86 -3.20 -1.50
CA ILE A 27 9.53 -2.99 -0.09
C ILE A 27 8.12 -2.39 -0.01
N ILE A 28 7.24 -3.01 0.78
CA ILE A 28 5.90 -2.50 1.00
C ILE A 28 5.78 -1.88 2.39
N VAL A 29 5.32 -0.64 2.43
CA VAL A 29 5.07 0.14 3.64
C VAL A 29 3.59 0.50 3.70
N ILE A 30 2.90 0.16 4.79
CA ILE A 30 1.54 0.59 5.07
C ILE A 30 1.59 1.69 6.12
N ALA A 31 1.01 2.84 5.79
CA ALA A 31 0.95 3.99 6.66
C ALA A 31 -0.49 4.30 7.06
N ASP A 32 -0.78 4.21 8.35
CA ASP A 32 -2.11 4.50 8.89
C ASP A 32 -2.01 5.13 10.29
N PRO A 33 -2.84 6.14 10.63
CA PRO A 33 -2.88 6.74 11.96
C PRO A 33 -3.14 5.75 13.11
N LYS A 34 -3.75 4.59 12.84
CA LYS A 34 -4.05 3.57 13.85
C LYS A 34 -2.81 2.85 14.36
N TYR A 35 -1.71 2.87 13.60
CA TYR A 35 -0.45 2.26 14.02
C TYR A 35 0.36 3.23 14.88
N LYS A 36 0.93 2.71 15.97
CA LYS A 36 1.86 3.44 16.82
C LYS A 36 3.28 2.96 16.54
N GLY A 37 4.12 3.85 16.02
CA GLY A 37 5.52 3.52 15.68
C GLY A 37 5.67 2.71 14.40
N ILE A 38 6.69 1.84 14.37
CA ILE A 38 7.04 0.99 13.22
C ILE A 38 6.88 -0.47 13.63
N LYS A 39 6.15 -1.26 12.85
CA LYS A 39 6.02 -2.70 13.00
C LYS A 39 6.38 -3.38 11.69
N ARG A 40 7.10 -4.50 11.73
CA ARG A 40 7.45 -5.30 10.54
C ARG A 40 6.85 -6.70 10.68
N GLY A 41 6.30 -7.24 9.59
CA GLY A 41 5.75 -8.60 9.54
C GLY A 41 5.40 -8.99 8.12
N ASP A 42 5.64 -10.27 7.77
CA ASP A 42 5.28 -10.87 6.47
C ASP A 42 5.75 -10.07 5.24
N GLY A 43 6.95 -9.49 5.31
CA GLY A 43 7.51 -8.67 4.22
C GLY A 43 6.91 -7.25 4.11
N VAL A 44 6.02 -6.87 5.04
CA VAL A 44 5.35 -5.57 5.07
C VAL A 44 5.78 -4.77 6.30
N THR A 45 5.98 -3.46 6.12
CA THR A 45 6.29 -2.52 7.21
C THR A 45 5.08 -1.63 7.47
N TYR A 46 4.54 -1.68 8.68
CA TYR A 46 3.43 -0.84 9.13
C TYR A 46 3.99 0.35 9.91
N VAL A 47 3.59 1.58 9.54
CA VAL A 47 4.06 2.82 10.14
C VAL A 47 2.91 3.74 10.47
N CYS A 48 3.11 4.61 11.47
CA CYS A 48 2.23 5.76 11.66
C CYS A 48 2.33 6.72 10.46
N MET A 49 1.22 7.38 10.11
CA MET A 49 1.14 8.30 8.97
C MET A 49 2.13 9.49 9.06
N SER A 50 2.56 9.88 10.26
CA SER A 50 3.59 10.90 10.45
C SER A 50 4.93 10.51 9.85
N TYR A 51 5.24 9.22 9.80
CA TYR A 51 6.53 8.68 9.34
C TYR A 51 6.70 8.78 7.81
N VAL A 52 5.60 8.78 7.04
CA VAL A 52 5.64 8.87 5.57
C VAL A 52 6.13 10.23 5.09
N LYS A 53 5.79 11.30 5.82
CA LYS A 53 6.21 12.66 5.45
C LYS A 53 7.73 12.82 5.46
N GLU A 54 8.42 12.05 6.30
CA GLU A 54 9.89 12.08 6.43
C GLU A 54 10.59 11.22 5.38
N VAL A 55 9.92 10.19 4.85
CA VAL A 55 10.51 9.24 3.88
C VAL A 55 10.36 9.70 2.42
N ALA A 56 9.38 10.57 2.15
CA ALA A 56 9.14 11.10 0.81
C ALA A 56 10.37 11.79 0.17
N ASP A 57 11.27 12.32 1.00
CA ASP A 57 12.47 13.03 0.56
C ASP A 57 13.68 12.13 0.25
N LEU A 58 13.60 10.81 0.55
CA LEU A 58 14.77 9.91 0.57
C LEU A 58 14.90 8.99 -0.65
N HIS A 59 13.87 8.84 -1.50
CA HIS A 59 13.88 7.81 -2.55
C HIS A 59 13.47 8.34 -3.94
N GLU A 60 14.29 8.06 -4.95
CA GLU A 60 14.05 8.43 -6.36
C GLU A 60 12.81 7.78 -7.00
N LYS A 61 12.27 6.69 -6.43
CA LYS A 61 11.08 5.98 -6.96
C LYS A 61 10.17 5.49 -5.82
N ILE A 62 9.33 6.39 -5.33
CA ILE A 62 8.29 6.10 -4.34
C ILE A 62 6.95 5.98 -5.08
N TYR A 63 6.30 4.83 -4.98
CA TYR A 63 4.95 4.63 -5.48
C TYR A 63 3.97 4.75 -4.32
N VAL A 64 3.23 5.86 -4.28
CA VAL A 64 2.23 6.12 -3.24
C VAL A 64 0.86 5.65 -3.71
N TYR A 65 0.22 4.78 -2.93
CA TYR A 65 -1.11 4.26 -3.17
C TYR A 65 -2.02 4.71 -2.04
N THR A 66 -3.11 5.42 -2.36
CA THR A 66 -4.18 5.66 -1.40
C THR A 66 -5.23 4.57 -1.58
N CYS A 67 -5.56 3.83 -0.52
CA CYS A 67 -6.64 2.83 -0.56
C CYS A 67 -8.02 3.51 -0.55
N THR A 68 -8.32 4.37 -1.53
CA THR A 68 -9.65 4.93 -1.77
C THR A 68 -10.44 3.93 -2.60
N PHE A 69 -11.14 3.02 -1.94
CA PHE A 69 -11.96 2.04 -2.62
C PHE A 69 -13.37 2.55 -2.88
N GLU A 70 -13.48 3.71 -3.53
CA GLU A 70 -14.71 4.17 -4.17
C GLU A 70 -14.37 4.71 -5.55
N GLY A 71 -14.84 4.03 -6.60
CA GLY A 71 -14.64 4.49 -7.97
C GLY A 71 -14.85 3.45 -9.08
N LYS A 72 -14.92 3.96 -10.32
CA LYS A 72 -15.17 3.20 -11.58
C LYS A 72 -14.19 2.03 -11.80
N GLU A 73 -12.98 2.09 -11.22
CA GLU A 73 -11.97 1.03 -11.37
C GLU A 73 -12.33 -0.28 -10.66
N PHE A 74 -13.02 -0.24 -9.51
CA PHE A 74 -13.48 -1.46 -8.84
C PHE A 74 -14.55 -2.20 -9.65
N LYS A 75 -15.48 -1.45 -10.26
CA LYS A 75 -16.50 -2.03 -11.17
C LYS A 75 -15.87 -2.66 -12.40
N ARG A 76 -14.84 -2.04 -12.98
CA ARG A 76 -14.08 -2.61 -14.11
C ARG A 76 -13.33 -3.89 -13.72
N TRP A 77 -12.73 -3.93 -12.52
CA TRP A 77 -12.02 -5.10 -12.05
C TRP A 77 -12.97 -6.30 -11.78
N ARG A 78 -14.10 -6.09 -11.11
CA ARG A 78 -15.07 -7.17 -10.83
C ARG A 78 -15.62 -7.80 -12.12
N LYS A 79 -15.84 -7.00 -13.17
CA LYS A 79 -16.34 -7.49 -14.46
C LYS A 79 -15.34 -8.39 -15.20
N ARG A 80 -14.03 -8.20 -15.01
CA ARG A 80 -12.98 -9.01 -15.66
C ARG A 80 -12.73 -10.36 -15.00
N ARG A 81 -13.25 -10.60 -13.78
CA ARG A 81 -13.12 -11.87 -13.05
C ARG A 81 -14.40 -12.71 -13.03
N ALA A 82 -15.50 -12.21 -13.60
CA ALA A 82 -16.76 -12.94 -13.72
C ALA A 82 -16.97 -13.54 -15.14
N GLN A 83 -15.91 -13.52 -15.96
CA GLN A 83 -15.77 -14.25 -17.21
C GLN A 83 -14.65 -15.28 -17.02
#